data_AF-A0A7S2DL01-F1
#
_entry.id   AF-A0A7S2DL01-F1
#
_cell.length_a   1.000
_cell.length_b   1.000
_cell.length_c   1.000
_cell.angle_alpha   90.00
_cell.angle_beta   90.00
_cell.angle_gamma   90.00
#
_symmetry.space_group_name_H-M   'P 1'
#
loop_
_entity.id
_entity.type
_entity.pdbx_description
1 polymer ?
#
loop_
_entity_poly.entity_id
_entity_poly.type
_entity_poly.pdbx_seq_one_letter_code
_entity_poly.pdbx_strand_id
1 'polypeptide(L)'
;AGYCRLFLAPELARYGVGAFIAIESDQLFFDDVEKLWDRFSSFPLGALMAAPEMYQPWQDGRPHETDSDNTRKTITDLDAEYHGNGYIGGIMMFNVTRMEAMGWETHWRSELREFVREQPREWVPKLNDQDIFNAVLSRNPSWATHIPCEWNLQYHAFMNSHRLCSEQLNCDASLEKGIFVCPRKPSLVHFMGQSYKATDRSYYTTFWESMASFPLSLLRESLLSLERRQGGSSRAGVEV
;
A
#
# COMPACT_ATOMS: atom_id res chain seq x y z
N ALA A 1 -10.78 0.66 6.06
CA ALA A 1 -10.59 1.13 7.44
C ALA A 1 -11.34 2.45 7.69
N GLY A 2 -11.71 2.79 8.94
CA GLY A 2 -12.19 4.13 9.33
C GLY A 2 -11.02 5.10 9.55
N TYR A 3 -11.05 5.93 10.60
CA TYR A 3 -9.96 6.85 10.95
C TYR A 3 -9.01 6.33 12.05
N CYS A 4 -9.14 5.07 12.42
CA CYS A 4 -8.57 4.53 13.66
C CYS A 4 -7.04 4.64 13.73
N ARG A 5 -6.33 4.42 12.60
CA ARG A 5 -4.85 4.38 12.58
C ARG A 5 -4.19 5.67 13.06
N LEU A 6 -4.87 6.81 12.87
CA LEU A 6 -4.40 8.13 13.31
C LEU A 6 -4.32 8.25 14.85
N PHE A 7 -5.08 7.43 15.57
CA PHE A 7 -5.25 7.50 17.03
C PHE A 7 -4.64 6.30 17.78
N LEU A 8 -4.22 5.26 17.06
CA LEU A 8 -3.74 4.03 17.70
C LEU A 8 -2.39 4.20 18.39
N ALA A 9 -1.47 5.01 17.84
CA ALA A 9 -0.11 5.10 18.40
C ALA A 9 -0.09 5.59 19.87
N PRO A 10 -0.76 6.69 20.25
CA PRO A 10 -0.81 7.11 21.66
C PRO A 10 -1.45 6.08 22.59
N GLU A 11 -2.49 5.38 22.13
CA GLU A 11 -3.15 4.36 22.94
C GLU A 11 -2.28 3.11 23.12
N LEU A 12 -1.61 2.65 22.05
CA LEU A 12 -0.71 1.50 22.10
C LEU A 12 0.55 1.76 22.93
N ALA A 13 1.06 3.00 22.91
CA ALA A 13 2.20 3.42 23.73
C ALA A 13 1.93 3.23 25.23
N ARG A 14 0.70 3.49 25.70
CA ARG A 14 0.30 3.27 27.11
C ARG A 14 0.43 1.81 27.57
N TYR A 15 0.42 0.87 26.63
CA TYR A 15 0.58 -0.56 26.89
C TYR A 15 2.02 -1.05 26.59
N GLY A 16 2.96 -0.15 26.34
CA GLY A 16 4.36 -0.50 26.05
C GLY A 16 4.57 -1.10 24.66
N VAL A 17 3.64 -0.92 23.73
CA VAL A 17 3.77 -1.40 22.35
C VAL A 17 4.64 -0.42 21.55
N GLY A 18 5.80 -0.87 21.10
CA GLY A 18 6.76 -0.03 20.37
C GLY A 18 6.48 0.11 18.86
N ALA A 19 5.73 -0.81 18.27
CA ALA A 19 5.39 -0.79 16.85
C ALA A 19 4.16 -1.66 16.56
N PHE A 20 3.46 -1.37 15.45
CA PHE A 20 2.43 -2.26 14.92
C PHE A 20 2.35 -2.19 13.39
N ILE A 21 1.79 -3.24 12.79
CA ILE A 21 1.49 -3.32 11.36
C ILE A 21 -0.03 -3.43 11.23
N ALA A 22 -0.66 -2.50 10.51
CA ALA A 22 -2.06 -2.55 10.14
C ALA A 22 -2.20 -3.19 8.76
N ILE A 23 -3.07 -4.19 8.65
CA ILE A 23 -3.29 -4.99 7.44
C ILE A 23 -4.79 -5.06 7.19
N GLU A 24 -5.24 -4.72 5.98
CA GLU A 24 -6.63 -4.92 5.57
C GLU A 24 -6.94 -6.40 5.31
N SER A 25 -8.19 -6.80 5.55
CA SER A 25 -8.59 -8.22 5.52
C SER A 25 -8.80 -8.79 4.11
N ASP A 26 -8.79 -7.95 3.07
CA ASP A 26 -9.00 -8.33 1.66
C ASP A 26 -7.67 -8.56 0.93
N GLN A 27 -6.75 -9.27 1.59
CA GLN A 27 -5.38 -9.50 1.12
C GLN A 27 -5.00 -10.98 1.15
N LEU A 28 -4.09 -11.36 0.26
CA LEU A 28 -3.49 -12.69 0.22
C LEU A 28 -1.97 -12.59 0.26
N PHE A 29 -1.38 -13.37 1.16
CA PHE A 29 0.07 -13.45 1.36
C PHE A 29 0.66 -14.62 0.57
N PHE A 30 1.78 -14.37 -0.09
CA PHE A 30 2.57 -15.34 -0.86
C PHE A 30 4.00 -15.47 -0.34
N ASP A 31 4.32 -14.75 0.74
CA ASP A 31 5.57 -14.80 1.50
C ASP A 31 5.27 -14.67 3.00
N ASP A 32 6.24 -15.04 3.84
CA ASP A 32 6.13 -14.93 5.30
C ASP A 32 5.96 -13.47 5.74
N VAL A 33 4.80 -13.17 6.33
CA VAL A 33 4.46 -11.83 6.86
C VAL A 33 5.49 -11.32 7.89
N GLU A 34 6.23 -12.24 8.53
CA GLU A 34 7.28 -11.90 9.50
C GLU A 34 8.36 -10.99 8.90
N LYS A 35 8.69 -11.17 7.61
CA LYS A 35 9.70 -10.38 6.89
C LYS A 35 9.38 -8.87 6.84
N LEU A 36 8.13 -8.48 7.07
CA LEU A 36 7.77 -7.07 7.18
C LEU A 36 8.36 -6.45 8.45
N TRP A 37 8.50 -7.19 9.55
CA TRP A 37 9.04 -6.65 10.81
C TRP A 37 10.49 -6.19 10.69
N ASP A 38 11.29 -6.88 9.88
CA ASP A 38 12.69 -6.51 9.61
C ASP A 38 12.80 -5.07 9.06
N ARG A 39 11.75 -4.58 8.39
CA ARG A 39 11.74 -3.24 7.78
C ARG A 39 11.71 -2.11 8.79
N PHE A 40 11.26 -2.34 10.04
CA PHE A 40 11.36 -1.30 11.07
C PHE A 40 12.81 -0.89 11.33
N SER A 41 13.76 -1.82 11.19
CA SER A 41 15.18 -1.55 11.40
C SER A 41 15.78 -0.63 10.32
N SER A 42 15.19 -0.62 9.12
CA SER A 42 15.61 0.20 7.99
C SER A 42 14.90 1.56 7.90
N PHE A 43 14.05 1.93 8.87
CA PHE A 43 13.38 3.23 8.83
C PHE A 43 14.41 4.36 8.92
N PRO A 44 14.44 5.30 7.94
CA PRO A 44 15.22 6.52 8.04
C PRO A 44 14.92 7.27 9.35
N LEU A 45 15.86 8.08 9.85
CA LEU A 45 15.75 8.70 11.18
C LEU A 45 14.43 9.44 11.43
N GLY A 46 13.91 10.15 10.41
CA GLY A 46 12.64 10.88 10.50
C GLY A 46 11.38 10.05 10.27
N ALA A 47 11.51 8.83 9.72
CA ALA A 47 10.36 8.02 9.35
C ALA A 47 9.65 7.48 10.59
N LEU A 48 8.35 7.72 10.63
CA LEU A 48 7.42 7.30 11.67
C LEU A 48 6.55 6.13 11.21
N MET A 49 6.31 6.06 9.90
CA MET A 49 5.54 5.01 9.28
C MET A 49 6.15 4.56 7.96
N ALA A 50 5.72 3.39 7.50
CA ALA A 50 5.98 2.95 6.15
C ALA A 50 4.74 2.33 5.52
N ALA A 51 4.56 2.52 4.22
CA ALA A 51 3.45 1.95 3.48
C ALA A 51 3.87 1.77 2.01
N PRO A 52 3.18 0.92 1.23
CA PRO A 52 3.45 0.82 -0.19
C PRO A 52 2.97 2.08 -0.91
N GLU A 53 3.69 2.46 -1.95
CA GLU A 53 3.21 3.48 -2.88
C GLU A 53 1.95 3.00 -3.58
N MET A 54 1.00 3.91 -3.81
CA MET A 54 -0.15 3.64 -4.62
C MET A 54 0.23 3.59 -6.11
N TYR A 55 -0.26 2.58 -6.81
CA TYR A 55 0.07 2.34 -8.21
C TYR A 55 -0.64 3.31 -9.16
N GLN A 56 -1.55 4.12 -8.63
CA GLN A 56 -2.23 5.19 -9.33
C GLN A 56 -2.21 6.43 -8.43
N PRO A 57 -2.26 7.64 -9.01
CA PRO A 57 -2.21 8.87 -8.23
C PRO A 57 -3.40 8.98 -7.28
N TRP A 58 -3.15 9.30 -6.01
CA TRP A 58 -4.19 9.32 -4.96
C TRP A 58 -5.31 10.34 -5.11
N GLN A 59 -5.12 11.29 -6.01
CA GLN A 59 -6.12 12.30 -6.31
C GLN A 59 -7.03 11.88 -7.47
N ASP A 60 -6.62 10.91 -8.30
CA ASP A 60 -7.35 10.48 -9.51
C ASP A 60 -8.51 9.50 -9.21
N GLY A 61 -8.60 8.97 -7.98
CA GLY A 61 -9.75 8.19 -7.50
C GLY A 61 -10.96 9.04 -7.07
N ARG A 62 -10.90 10.36 -7.30
CA ARG A 62 -11.97 11.32 -6.98
C ARG A 62 -12.81 11.54 -8.23
N PRO A 63 -14.15 11.60 -8.15
CA PRO A 63 -14.95 12.14 -9.25
C PRO A 63 -14.43 13.54 -9.54
N HIS A 64 -13.77 13.73 -10.68
CA HIS A 64 -13.33 15.04 -11.15
C HIS A 64 -14.60 15.82 -11.52
N GLU A 65 -15.21 16.49 -10.55
CA GLU A 65 -16.09 17.62 -10.85
C GLU A 65 -15.21 18.77 -11.32
N THR A 66 -14.86 18.71 -12.61
CA THR A 66 -14.34 19.82 -13.41
C THR A 66 -13.23 20.60 -12.70
N ASP A 67 -12.04 20.02 -12.60
CA ASP A 67 -10.85 20.76 -12.18
C ASP A 67 -9.96 21.03 -13.39
N SER A 68 -9.91 22.31 -13.77
CA SER A 68 -8.96 22.85 -14.73
C SER A 68 -7.62 23.22 -14.08
N ASP A 69 -7.50 23.05 -12.75
CA ASP A 69 -6.28 23.35 -12.00
C ASP A 69 -5.53 22.06 -11.68
N ASN A 70 -4.66 21.67 -12.62
CA ASN A 70 -4.06 20.35 -12.73
C ASN A 70 -2.85 20.12 -11.78
N THR A 71 -2.76 20.86 -10.66
CA THR A 71 -1.62 20.77 -9.75
C THR A 71 -1.79 19.64 -8.74
N ARG A 72 -1.48 18.42 -9.19
CA ARG A 72 -1.43 17.23 -8.34
C ARG A 72 -0.48 17.45 -7.15
N LYS A 73 -0.97 17.30 -5.92
CA LYS A 73 -0.11 17.30 -4.73
C LYS A 73 0.54 15.91 -4.62
N THR A 74 1.79 15.85 -5.05
CA THR A 74 2.63 14.67 -4.92
C THR A 74 3.36 14.68 -3.58
N ILE A 75 3.71 13.50 -3.08
CA ILE A 75 4.67 13.37 -1.99
C ILE A 75 6.05 13.35 -2.66
N THR A 76 6.87 14.37 -2.46
CA THR A 76 8.19 14.50 -3.09
C THR A 76 9.31 14.15 -2.12
N ASP A 77 10.56 14.19 -2.59
CA ASP A 77 11.76 14.09 -1.74
C ASP A 77 11.89 12.75 -0.97
N LEU A 78 11.34 11.69 -1.56
CA LEU A 78 11.58 10.30 -1.18
C LEU A 78 12.62 9.66 -2.12
N ASP A 79 12.98 8.41 -1.84
CA ASP A 79 13.96 7.65 -2.64
C ASP A 79 13.55 7.55 -4.13
N ALA A 80 14.55 7.31 -5.00
CA ALA A 80 14.43 7.36 -6.46
C ALA A 80 13.42 6.35 -7.04
N GLU A 81 13.04 5.31 -6.29
CA GLU A 81 12.03 4.33 -6.70
C GLU A 81 10.57 4.79 -6.46
N TYR A 82 10.35 5.94 -5.82
CA TYR A 82 9.02 6.46 -5.50
C TYR A 82 8.50 7.45 -6.56
N HIS A 83 7.27 7.25 -7.04
CA HIS A 83 6.68 7.97 -8.17
C HIS A 83 5.83 9.18 -7.76
N GLY A 84 5.60 9.41 -6.46
CA GLY A 84 4.81 10.55 -5.98
C GLY A 84 3.31 10.29 -5.84
N ASN A 85 2.85 9.05 -6.02
CA ASN A 85 1.43 8.71 -6.13
C ASN A 85 0.67 8.66 -4.80
N GLY A 86 1.36 8.86 -3.68
CA GLY A 86 0.80 8.71 -2.35
C GLY A 86 0.90 7.27 -1.86
N TYR A 87 0.50 7.03 -0.62
CA TYR A 87 0.51 5.73 0.01
C TYR A 87 -0.85 5.06 -0.03
N ILE A 88 -0.85 3.73 -0.16
CA ILE A 88 -2.05 2.89 -0.09
C ILE A 88 -2.24 2.35 1.34
N GLY A 89 -3.49 2.32 1.80
CA GLY A 89 -3.86 1.87 3.14
C GLY A 89 -3.90 0.36 3.35
N GLY A 90 -3.51 -0.48 2.38
CA GLY A 90 -3.59 -1.93 2.52
C GLY A 90 -2.70 -2.47 3.63
N ILE A 91 -1.42 -2.12 3.60
CA ILE A 91 -0.46 -2.45 4.66
C ILE A 91 0.19 -1.16 5.09
N MET A 92 0.17 -0.87 6.39
CA MET A 92 0.86 0.28 6.95
C MET A 92 1.57 -0.12 8.23
N MET A 93 2.85 0.22 8.31
CA MET A 93 3.73 -0.02 9.44
C MET A 93 3.88 1.26 10.24
N PHE A 94 3.79 1.18 11.56
CA PHE A 94 3.84 2.34 12.45
C PHE A 94 4.85 2.12 13.57
N ASN A 95 5.84 3.01 13.67
CA ASN A 95 6.81 3.04 14.76
C ASN A 95 6.23 3.87 15.90
N VAL A 96 5.54 3.20 16.83
CA VAL A 96 4.83 3.85 17.94
C VAL A 96 5.79 4.63 18.82
N THR A 97 6.96 4.08 19.13
CA THR A 97 7.99 4.77 19.94
C THR A 97 8.37 6.13 19.34
N ARG A 98 8.61 6.20 18.02
CA ARG A 98 8.94 7.46 17.36
C ARG A 98 7.73 8.39 17.24
N MET A 99 6.55 7.85 16.97
CA MET A 99 5.30 8.64 16.91
C MET A 99 4.96 9.27 18.27
N GLU A 100 5.17 8.54 19.37
CA GLU A 100 5.01 9.05 20.73
C GLU A 100 6.04 10.14 21.03
N ALA A 101 7.32 9.89 20.78
CA ALA A 101 8.40 10.86 21.00
C ALA A 101 8.21 12.16 20.22
N MET A 102 7.64 12.07 19.01
CA MET A 102 7.31 13.22 18.18
C MET A 102 6.05 13.96 18.68
N GLY A 103 5.15 13.30 19.42
CA GLY A 103 3.84 13.85 19.73
C GLY A 103 2.92 13.84 18.51
N TRP A 104 2.80 12.67 17.87
CA TRP A 104 2.09 12.45 16.60
C TRP A 104 0.74 13.15 16.53
N GLU A 105 -0.12 12.99 17.55
CA GLU A 105 -1.49 13.51 17.49
C GLU A 105 -1.55 15.02 17.29
N THR A 106 -0.75 15.78 18.02
CA THR A 106 -0.70 17.24 17.90
C THR A 106 -0.21 17.64 16.51
N HIS A 107 0.83 16.97 16.01
CA HIS A 107 1.48 17.35 14.76
C HIS A 107 0.65 17.00 13.53
N TRP A 108 0.12 15.78 13.40
CA TRP A 108 -0.68 15.44 12.21
C TRP A 108 -1.95 16.30 12.12
N ARG A 109 -2.56 16.66 13.26
CA ARG A 109 -3.72 17.56 13.29
C ARG A 109 -3.35 18.97 12.83
N SER A 110 -2.17 19.46 13.18
CA SER A 110 -1.66 20.75 12.71
C SER A 110 -1.42 20.72 11.21
N GLU A 111 -0.71 19.71 10.72
CA GLU A 111 -0.39 19.56 9.29
C GLU A 111 -1.63 19.37 8.43
N LEU A 112 -2.60 18.58 8.89
CA LEU A 112 -3.88 18.44 8.19
C LEU A 112 -4.63 19.77 8.12
N ARG A 113 -4.61 20.57 9.19
CA ARG A 113 -5.26 21.89 9.21
C ARG A 113 -4.62 22.84 8.20
N GLU A 114 -3.29 22.88 8.14
CA GLU A 114 -2.59 23.70 7.15
C GLU A 114 -2.86 23.20 5.73
N PHE A 115 -2.79 21.88 5.51
CA PHE A 115 -3.13 21.29 4.21
C PHE A 115 -4.51 21.71 3.72
N VAL A 116 -5.54 21.63 4.59
CA VAL A 116 -6.92 22.00 4.25
C VAL A 116 -7.04 23.49 3.94
N ARG A 117 -6.32 24.37 4.65
CA ARG A 117 -6.32 25.82 4.36
C ARG A 117 -5.71 26.16 3.01
N GLU A 118 -4.76 25.36 2.55
CA GLU A 118 -4.12 25.53 1.24
C GLU A 118 -4.97 25.03 0.08
N GLN A 119 -6.08 24.32 0.35
CA GLN A 119 -6.95 23.83 -0.71
C GLN A 119 -7.81 24.99 -1.25
N PRO A 120 -7.92 25.13 -2.59
CA PRO A 120 -8.72 26.19 -3.21
C PRO A 120 -10.23 26.02 -2.99
N ARG A 121 -10.66 24.82 -2.57
CA ARG A 121 -12.05 24.44 -2.33
C ARG A 121 -12.14 23.60 -1.06
N GLU A 122 -13.38 23.37 -0.60
CA GLU A 122 -13.64 22.45 0.50
C GLU A 122 -13.04 21.07 0.20
N TRP A 123 -12.14 20.62 1.09
CA TRP A 123 -11.53 19.30 0.98
C TRP A 123 -12.19 18.34 1.97
N VAL A 124 -12.71 17.24 1.45
CA VAL A 124 -13.38 16.20 2.22
C VAL A 124 -12.68 14.86 1.95
N PRO A 125 -12.20 14.14 2.98
CA PRO A 125 -11.67 12.79 2.81
C PRO A 125 -12.69 11.85 2.15
N LYS A 126 -12.25 11.08 1.16
CA LYS A 126 -13.02 10.04 0.45
C LYS A 126 -12.48 8.64 0.72
N LEU A 127 -11.18 8.52 0.98
CA LEU A 127 -10.48 7.26 1.26
C LEU A 127 -10.13 7.11 2.75
N ASN A 128 -10.99 7.64 3.63
CA ASN A 128 -10.84 7.59 5.09
C ASN A 128 -9.49 8.14 5.57
N ASP A 129 -8.80 7.43 6.47
CA ASP A 129 -7.49 7.84 6.98
C ASP A 129 -6.38 7.85 5.92
N GLN A 130 -6.49 7.10 4.82
CA GLN A 130 -5.50 7.13 3.73
C GLN A 130 -5.35 8.55 3.15
N ASP A 131 -6.46 9.25 2.93
CA ASP A 131 -6.45 10.64 2.45
C ASP A 131 -5.78 11.58 3.45
N ILE A 132 -6.00 11.36 4.75
CA ILE A 132 -5.40 12.18 5.80
C ILE A 132 -3.89 11.93 5.86
N PHE A 133 -3.45 10.68 5.80
CA PHE A 133 -2.02 10.36 5.73
C PHE A 133 -1.37 11.00 4.50
N ASN A 134 -1.95 10.85 3.31
CA ASN A 134 -1.38 11.45 2.09
C ASN A 134 -1.35 12.98 2.15
N ALA A 135 -2.38 13.63 2.71
CA ALA A 135 -2.38 15.06 2.95
C ALA A 135 -1.24 15.50 3.89
N VAL A 136 -1.12 14.87 5.05
CA VAL A 136 -0.09 15.18 6.06
C VAL A 136 1.33 14.91 5.51
N LEU A 137 1.52 13.78 4.83
CA LEU A 137 2.82 13.37 4.28
C LEU A 137 3.23 14.16 3.04
N SER A 138 2.28 14.73 2.28
CA SER A 138 2.62 15.67 1.20
C SER A 138 3.30 16.95 1.72
N ARG A 139 3.08 17.27 2.99
CA ARG A 139 3.73 18.40 3.68
C ARG A 139 4.98 17.98 4.45
N ASN A 140 5.01 16.75 4.94
CA ASN A 140 6.13 16.21 5.72
C ASN A 140 6.56 14.84 5.17
N PRO A 141 7.19 14.78 3.98
CA PRO A 141 7.52 13.51 3.35
C PRO A 141 8.46 12.64 4.21
N SER A 142 9.37 13.27 4.97
CA SER A 142 10.34 12.59 5.82
C SER A 142 9.72 11.75 6.95
N TRP A 143 8.44 11.94 7.27
CA TRP A 143 7.70 11.13 8.25
C TRP A 143 7.30 9.76 7.74
N ALA A 144 7.45 9.51 6.44
CA ALA A 144 7.19 8.21 5.85
C ALA A 144 8.39 7.70 5.05
N THR A 145 8.44 6.39 4.90
CA THR A 145 9.23 5.71 3.87
C THR A 145 8.34 4.71 3.15
N HIS A 146 8.76 4.23 1.99
CA HIS A 146 7.97 3.26 1.25
C HIS A 146 8.42 1.84 1.57
N ILE A 147 7.46 0.91 1.64
CA ILE A 147 7.82 -0.51 1.61
C ILE A 147 7.91 -0.96 0.14
N PRO A 148 8.76 -1.95 -0.17
CA PRO A 148 8.91 -2.47 -1.52
C PRO A 148 7.57 -2.87 -2.17
N CYS A 149 7.43 -2.61 -3.48
CA CYS A 149 6.15 -2.74 -4.18
C CYS A 149 5.57 -4.15 -4.16
N GLU A 150 6.39 -5.20 -4.00
CA GLU A 150 5.95 -6.59 -3.88
C GLU A 150 5.04 -6.85 -2.67
N TRP A 151 5.10 -6.01 -1.64
CA TRP A 151 4.29 -6.14 -0.43
C TRP A 151 2.88 -5.55 -0.57
N ASN A 152 2.51 -5.03 -1.74
CA ASN A 152 1.13 -4.67 -2.03
C ASN A 152 0.89 -4.55 -3.54
N LEU A 153 0.72 -5.69 -4.21
CA LEU A 153 0.22 -5.71 -5.57
C LEU A 153 -1.25 -5.27 -5.57
N GLN A 154 -1.50 -4.07 -6.09
CA GLN A 154 -2.82 -3.45 -6.12
C GLN A 154 -3.63 -3.97 -7.32
N TYR A 155 -4.56 -4.90 -7.06
CA TYR A 155 -5.28 -5.62 -8.12
C TYR A 155 -6.08 -4.68 -9.05
N HIS A 156 -6.65 -3.59 -8.52
CA HIS A 156 -7.34 -2.59 -9.32
C HIS A 156 -6.42 -1.91 -10.35
N ALA A 157 -5.21 -1.55 -9.95
CA ALA A 157 -4.23 -0.93 -10.85
C ALA A 157 -3.75 -1.92 -11.93
N PHE A 158 -3.57 -3.19 -11.55
CA PHE A 158 -3.30 -4.28 -12.51
C PHE A 158 -4.40 -4.37 -13.57
N MET A 159 -5.68 -4.44 -13.16
CA MET A 159 -6.81 -4.50 -14.08
C MET A 159 -6.91 -3.28 -15.00
N ASN A 160 -6.63 -2.08 -14.47
CA ASN A 160 -6.65 -0.85 -15.26
C ASN A 160 -5.49 -0.79 -16.25
N SER A 161 -4.27 -1.17 -15.85
CA SER A 161 -3.14 -1.28 -16.77
C SER A 161 -3.44 -2.28 -17.88
N HIS A 162 -3.97 -3.46 -17.53
CA HIS A 162 -4.37 -4.48 -18.50
C HIS A 162 -5.44 -3.98 -19.50
N ARG A 163 -6.42 -3.18 -19.05
CA ARG A 163 -7.44 -2.56 -19.93
C ARG A 163 -6.82 -1.55 -20.89
N LEU A 164 -5.85 -0.77 -20.44
CA LEU A 164 -5.20 0.26 -21.25
C LEU A 164 -4.19 -0.33 -22.23
N CYS A 165 -3.57 -1.45 -21.87
CA CYS A 165 -2.38 -1.97 -22.53
C CYS A 165 -2.58 -3.33 -23.23
N SER A 166 -3.82 -3.83 -23.31
CA SER A 166 -4.16 -5.09 -24.00
C SER A 166 -3.20 -6.24 -23.65
N GLU A 167 -3.13 -6.57 -22.36
CA GLU A 167 -2.29 -7.63 -21.75
C GLU A 167 -0.84 -7.24 -21.40
N GLN A 168 -0.27 -6.17 -21.96
CA GLN A 168 1.02 -5.65 -21.50
C GLN A 168 0.84 -4.89 -20.16
N LEU A 169 1.78 -5.01 -19.23
CA LEU A 169 1.83 -4.12 -18.05
C LEU A 169 2.76 -2.95 -18.32
N ASN A 170 2.48 -1.80 -17.71
CA ASN A 170 3.33 -0.60 -17.79
C ASN A 170 3.60 -0.12 -19.22
N CYS A 171 2.61 -0.20 -20.13
CA CYS A 171 2.74 0.43 -21.44
C CYS A 171 2.63 1.96 -21.35
N ASP A 172 3.06 2.66 -22.40
CA ASP A 172 3.01 4.14 -22.49
C ASP A 172 1.66 4.70 -22.09
N ALA A 173 0.55 4.12 -22.57
CA ALA A 173 -0.80 4.58 -22.25
C ALA A 173 -1.16 4.48 -20.75
N SER A 174 -0.59 3.52 -20.02
CA SER A 174 -0.77 3.43 -18.55
C SER A 174 0.14 4.42 -17.82
N LEU A 175 1.39 4.55 -18.25
CA LEU A 175 2.37 5.45 -17.66
C LEU A 175 2.00 6.93 -17.85
N GLU A 176 1.44 7.29 -19.00
CA GLU A 176 0.88 8.62 -19.28
C GLU A 176 -0.23 9.01 -18.29
N LYS A 177 -0.93 8.02 -17.72
CA LYS A 177 -1.94 8.22 -16.67
C LYS A 177 -1.35 8.16 -15.25
N GLY A 178 -0.03 8.06 -15.11
CA GLY A 178 0.63 7.85 -13.81
C GLY A 178 0.34 6.48 -13.19
N ILE A 179 -0.12 5.52 -13.99
CA ILE A 179 -0.42 4.16 -13.53
C ILE A 179 0.81 3.30 -13.79
N PHE A 180 1.33 2.68 -12.73
CA PHE A 180 2.34 1.64 -12.84
C PHE A 180 1.90 0.38 -12.09
N VAL A 181 2.50 -0.75 -12.40
CA VAL A 181 2.29 -2.03 -11.74
C VAL A 181 3.66 -2.58 -11.39
N CYS A 182 3.82 -3.03 -10.15
CA CYS A 182 5.08 -3.59 -9.69
C CYS A 182 5.52 -4.76 -10.58
N PRO A 183 6.74 -4.70 -11.15
CA PRO A 183 7.25 -5.78 -12.00
C PRO A 183 7.81 -6.95 -11.19
N ARG A 184 7.88 -6.83 -9.87
CA ARG A 184 8.40 -7.86 -8.98
C ARG A 184 7.34 -8.90 -8.66
N LYS A 185 7.79 -10.11 -8.31
CA LYS A 185 6.94 -11.16 -7.76
C LYS A 185 6.15 -10.59 -6.55
N PRO A 186 4.83 -10.76 -6.48
CA PRO A 186 4.06 -10.32 -5.32
C PRO A 186 4.35 -11.20 -4.10
N SER A 187 4.71 -10.55 -2.99
CA SER A 187 4.65 -11.12 -1.64
C SER A 187 3.25 -10.98 -1.06
N LEU A 188 2.48 -9.99 -1.53
CA LEU A 188 1.09 -9.78 -1.17
C LEU A 188 0.27 -9.22 -2.33
N VAL A 189 -0.96 -9.71 -2.47
CA VAL A 189 -1.96 -9.17 -3.40
C VAL A 189 -3.11 -8.54 -2.60
N HIS A 190 -3.44 -7.30 -2.93
CA HIS A 190 -4.49 -6.51 -2.27
C HIS A 190 -5.67 -6.29 -3.20
N PHE A 191 -6.83 -6.82 -2.81
CA PHE A 191 -8.09 -6.72 -3.57
C PHE A 191 -8.88 -5.47 -3.19
N MET A 192 -8.21 -4.32 -3.22
CA MET A 192 -8.77 -3.03 -2.81
C MET A 192 -10.00 -2.60 -3.61
N GLY A 193 -10.75 -1.64 -3.06
CA GLY A 193 -11.83 -0.95 -3.78
C GLY A 193 -13.01 -1.84 -4.14
N GLN A 194 -13.18 -2.97 -3.44
CA GLN A 194 -14.23 -3.94 -3.75
C GLN A 194 -14.08 -4.51 -5.18
N SER A 195 -12.86 -4.54 -5.72
CA SER A 195 -12.55 -5.07 -7.05
C SER A 195 -12.94 -6.54 -7.25
N TYR A 196 -13.34 -7.21 -6.16
CA TYR A 196 -13.86 -8.56 -6.09
C TYR A 196 -15.40 -8.67 -6.06
N LYS A 197 -16.14 -7.56 -6.02
CA LYS A 197 -17.61 -7.58 -5.93
C LYS A 197 -18.25 -7.68 -7.32
N ALA A 198 -19.16 -8.63 -7.50
CA ALA A 198 -20.22 -8.46 -8.50
C ALA A 198 -21.24 -7.41 -8.02
N THR A 199 -22.06 -6.93 -8.94
CA THR A 199 -23.12 -5.95 -8.67
C THR A 199 -24.30 -6.52 -7.85
N ASP A 200 -24.25 -7.78 -7.42
CA ASP A 200 -25.32 -8.47 -6.69
C ASP A 200 -24.90 -9.03 -5.31
N ARG A 201 -25.81 -9.76 -4.64
CA ARG A 201 -25.66 -10.24 -3.24
C ARG A 201 -24.66 -11.40 -3.06
N SER A 202 -23.93 -11.81 -4.11
CA SER A 202 -23.05 -12.99 -4.11
C SER A 202 -21.64 -12.70 -3.53
N TYR A 203 -21.58 -11.93 -2.44
CA TYR A 203 -20.38 -11.33 -1.83
C TYR A 203 -19.14 -12.25 -1.71
N TYR A 204 -19.31 -13.49 -1.24
CA TYR A 204 -18.18 -14.43 -1.08
C TYR A 204 -17.86 -15.21 -2.35
N THR A 205 -18.84 -15.45 -3.22
CA THR A 205 -18.69 -16.22 -4.46
C THR A 205 -17.83 -15.47 -5.47
N THR A 206 -18.01 -14.15 -5.61
CA THR A 206 -17.29 -13.36 -6.63
C THR A 206 -15.87 -13.01 -6.21
N PHE A 207 -15.58 -13.03 -4.91
CA PHE A 207 -14.21 -13.02 -4.42
C PHE A 207 -13.42 -14.22 -4.96
N TRP A 208 -13.98 -15.43 -4.84
CA TRP A 208 -13.33 -16.64 -5.37
C TRP A 208 -13.25 -16.66 -6.91
N GLU A 209 -14.21 -16.06 -7.61
CA GLU A 209 -14.15 -15.91 -9.08
C GLU A 209 -13.08 -14.90 -9.52
N SER A 210 -12.98 -13.77 -8.82
CA SER A 210 -11.91 -12.77 -9.06
C SER A 210 -10.54 -13.39 -8.79
N MET A 211 -10.45 -14.21 -7.75
CA MET A 211 -9.28 -15.05 -7.45
C MET A 211 -8.96 -16.05 -8.56
N ALA A 212 -9.96 -16.72 -9.13
CA ALA A 212 -9.79 -17.64 -10.25
C ALA A 212 -9.35 -16.93 -11.54
N SER A 213 -9.75 -15.66 -11.72
CA SER A 213 -9.34 -14.82 -12.85
C SER A 213 -7.96 -14.21 -12.69
N PHE A 214 -7.41 -14.18 -11.46
CA PHE A 214 -6.05 -13.74 -11.23
C PHE A 214 -5.10 -14.67 -11.99
N PRO A 215 -4.25 -14.16 -12.89
CA PRO A 215 -3.36 -15.00 -13.66
C PRO A 215 -2.31 -15.62 -12.74
N LEU A 216 -2.60 -16.82 -12.22
CA LEU A 216 -1.70 -17.61 -11.37
C LEU A 216 -0.35 -17.89 -12.09
N SER A 217 -0.28 -17.70 -13.40
CA SER A 217 0.98 -17.68 -14.16
C SER A 217 1.98 -16.66 -13.59
N LEU A 218 1.53 -15.52 -13.06
CA LEU A 218 2.37 -14.55 -12.33
C LEU A 218 2.95 -15.11 -11.02
N LEU A 219 2.36 -16.16 -10.47
CA LEU A 219 2.81 -16.86 -9.27
C LEU A 219 3.59 -18.15 -9.60
N ARG A 220 3.58 -18.60 -10.86
CA ARG A 220 4.01 -19.95 -11.26
C ARG A 220 5.48 -20.23 -10.94
N GLU A 221 6.36 -19.24 -11.08
CA GLU A 221 7.77 -19.40 -10.74
C GLU A 221 8.00 -19.63 -9.23
N SER A 222 7.05 -19.20 -8.38
CA SER A 222 7.11 -19.36 -6.93
C SER A 222 6.68 -20.74 -6.45
N LEU A 223 5.61 -21.29 -7.02
CA LEU A 223 5.15 -22.65 -6.68
C LEU A 223 6.19 -23.70 -7.12
N LEU A 224 6.78 -23.52 -8.31
CA LEU A 224 7.81 -24.42 -8.85
C LEU A 224 9.18 -24.31 -8.15
N SER A 225 9.44 -23.21 -7.43
CA SER A 225 10.67 -23.07 -6.61
C SER A 225 10.49 -23.60 -5.19
N LEU A 226 9.26 -23.57 -4.64
CA LEU A 226 8.91 -24.25 -3.38
C LEU A 226 8.93 -25.77 -3.52
N GLU A 227 8.41 -26.33 -4.61
CA GLU A 227 8.51 -27.77 -4.91
C GLU A 227 9.96 -28.24 -5.03
N ARG A 228 10.84 -27.43 -5.62
CA ARG A 228 12.28 -27.72 -5.69
C ARG A 228 12.99 -27.66 -4.34
N ARG A 229 12.52 -26.83 -3.40
CA ARG A 229 13.06 -26.78 -2.02
C ARG A 229 12.55 -27.92 -1.14
N GLN A 230 11.31 -28.37 -1.34
CA GLN A 230 10.77 -29.54 -0.63
C GLN A 230 11.26 -30.88 -1.20
N GLY A 231 11.65 -30.95 -2.47
CA GLY A 231 12.25 -32.13 -3.09
C GLY A 231 13.74 -32.36 -2.77
N GLY A 232 14.42 -31.40 -2.14
CA GLY A 232 15.86 -31.43 -1.88
C GLY A 232 16.29 -32.00 -0.52
N SER A 233 15.35 -32.32 0.37
CA SER A 233 15.65 -32.85 1.72
C SER A 233 15.00 -34.22 1.95
N SER A 234 15.52 -35.25 1.27
CA SER A 234 15.48 -36.62 1.80
C SER A 234 16.49 -37.52 1.07
N ARG A 235 17.65 -37.72 1.70
CA ARG A 235 18.16 -39.04 2.14
C ARG A 235 19.59 -38.90 2.65
N ALA A 236 19.71 -39.06 3.96
CA ALA A 236 20.95 -39.44 4.61
C ALA A 236 21.39 -40.83 4.10
N GLY A 237 22.69 -40.97 3.85
CA GLY A 237 23.39 -42.24 3.78
C GLY A 237 24.61 -42.15 4.68
N VAL A 238 24.46 -42.57 5.93
CA VAL A 238 25.57 -42.95 6.80
C VAL A 238 25.96 -44.36 6.36
N GLU A 239 27.18 -44.55 5.86
CA GLU A 239 27.78 -45.87 5.71
C GLU A 239 28.79 -46.09 6.84
N VAL A 240 28.66 -47.28 7.43
CA VAL A 240 29.57 -47.94 8.38
C VAL A 240 30.74 -48.53 7.63
#